data_AF-A0A7Z0NJZ8-F1
#
_entry.id   AF-A0A7Z0NJZ8-F1
#
_cell.length_a   1.000
_cell.length_b   1.000
_cell.length_c   1.000
_cell.angle_alpha   90.00
_cell.angle_beta   90.00
_cell.angle_gamma   90.00
#
_symmetry.space_group_name_H-M   'P 1'
#
loop_
_entity.id
_entity.type
_entity.pdbx_description
1 polymer ?
#
loop_
_entity_poly.entity_id
_entity_poly.type
_entity_poly.pdbx_seq_one_letter_code
_entity_poly.pdbx_strand_id
1 'polypeptide(L)' 'MALREDAKIELSPEQRAELEKAARSRRTAQAVAQRARIVLLTAEGLSPSVIGEQLGVSQPTIRKWR' A
#
# COMPACT_ATOMS: atom_id res chain seq x y z
N MET A 1 -19.85 -1.68 -7.81
CA MET A 1 -18.43 -1.77 -7.42
C MET A 1 -17.60 -1.44 -8.65
N ALA A 2 -17.18 -0.19 -8.82
CA ALA A 2 -16.38 0.22 -9.96
C ALA A 2 -14.91 -0.16 -9.70
N LEU A 3 -14.40 -1.15 -10.42
CA LEU A 3 -12.96 -1.37 -10.56
C LEU A 3 -12.39 -0.13 -11.26
N ARG A 4 -11.72 0.71 -10.47
CA ARG A 4 -10.99 1.86 -10.99
C ARG A 4 -9.65 1.38 -11.54
N GLU A 5 -9.46 1.51 -12.85
CA GLU A 5 -8.23 1.13 -13.54
C GLU A 5 -7.00 1.95 -13.07
N ASP A 6 -7.22 3.09 -12.39
CA ASP A 6 -6.16 3.92 -11.78
C ASP A 6 -5.48 3.31 -10.54
N ALA A 7 -5.83 2.07 -10.16
CA ALA A 7 -5.27 1.38 -8.99
C ALA A 7 -4.55 0.05 -9.32
N LYS A 8 -4.32 -0.29 -10.60
CA LYS A 8 -3.47 -1.44 -10.94
C LYS A 8 -1.99 -1.07 -10.78
N ILE A 9 -1.50 -1.11 -9.54
CA ILE A 9 -0.06 -1.16 -9.31
C ILE A 9 0.39 -2.58 -9.61
N GLU A 10 0.94 -2.79 -10.80
CA GLU A 10 1.57 -4.05 -11.17
C GLU A 10 2.92 -4.16 -10.46
N LEU A 11 2.96 -4.96 -9.39
CA LEU A 11 4.19 -5.29 -8.69
C LEU A 11 4.73 -6.62 -9.20
N SER A 12 6.00 -6.65 -9.61
CA SER A 12 6.72 -7.91 -9.78
C SER A 12 6.74 -8.69 -8.46
N PRO A 13 6.86 -10.03 -8.50
CA PRO A 13 7.04 -10.85 -7.30
C PRO A 13 8.19 -10.36 -6.42
N GLU A 14 9.29 -9.89 -7.02
CA GLU A 14 10.47 -9.38 -6.30
C GLU A 14 10.16 -8.05 -5.62
N GLN A 15 9.46 -7.14 -6.32
CA GLN A 15 9.04 -5.86 -5.76
C GLN A 15 8.06 -6.05 -4.60
N ARG A 16 7.10 -6.97 -4.76
CA ARG A 16 6.17 -7.36 -3.69
C ARG A 16 6.94 -7.90 -2.48
N ALA A 17 7.88 -8.82 -2.69
CA ALA A 17 8.65 -9.42 -1.60
C ALA A 17 9.47 -8.38 -0.82
N GLU A 18 10.12 -7.42 -1.50
CA GLU A 18 10.87 -6.36 -0.83
C GLU A 18 9.96 -5.39 -0.07
N LEU A 19 8.78 -5.04 -0.61
CA LEU A 19 7.78 -4.25 0.11
C LEU A 19 7.22 -4.98 1.34
N GLU A 20 6.95 -6.27 1.23
CA GLU A 20 6.50 -7.09 2.35
C GLU A 20 7.57 -7.19 3.44
N LYS A 21 8.83 -7.36 3.04
CA LYS A 21 9.97 -7.37 3.96
C LYS A 21 10.12 -6.01 4.64
N ALA A 22 9.99 -4.91 3.91
CA ALA A 22 10.00 -3.56 4.47
C ALA A 22 8.82 -3.34 5.46
N ALA A 23 7.63 -3.86 5.15
CA ALA A 23 6.44 -3.74 5.99
C ALA A 23 6.48 -4.58 7.28
N ARG A 24 7.22 -5.70 7.27
CA ARG A 24 7.40 -6.61 8.42
C ARG A 24 8.68 -6.31 9.23
N SER A 25 9.67 -5.67 8.62
CA SER A 25 10.95 -5.38 9.27
C SER A 25 10.80 -4.35 10.39
N ARG A 26 11.23 -4.74 11.60
CA ARG A 26 11.33 -3.84 12.76
C ARG A 26 12.49 -2.83 12.67
N ARG A 27 13.41 -3.01 11.71
CA ARG A 27 14.53 -2.08 11.47
C ARG A 27 14.18 -0.95 10.50
N THR A 28 13.08 -1.09 9.78
CA THR A 28 12.62 -0.09 8.82
C THR A 28 11.90 1.03 9.57
N ALA A 29 12.13 2.28 9.16
CA ALA A 29 11.39 3.41 9.70
C ALA A 29 9.88 3.18 9.54
N GLN A 30 9.09 3.43 10.59
CA GLN A 30 7.64 3.20 10.59
C GLN A 30 6.94 3.85 9.39
N ALA A 31 7.38 5.04 8.98
CA ALA A 31 6.86 5.73 7.81
C ALA A 31 7.07 4.93 6.50
N VAL A 32 8.22 4.27 6.34
CA VAL A 32 8.50 3.44 5.15
C VAL A 32 7.67 2.16 5.20
N ALA A 33 7.57 1.52 6.37
CA ALA A 33 6.72 0.34 6.53
C ALA A 33 5.24 0.65 6.24
N GLN A 34 4.75 1.82 6.68
CA GLN A 34 3.39 2.26 6.42
C GLN A 34 3.14 2.53 4.94
N ARG A 35 4.09 3.18 4.24
CA ARG A 35 4.01 3.39 2.78
C ARG A 35 4.03 2.08 2.01
N ALA A 36 4.88 1.13 2.41
CA ALA A 36 4.93 -0.18 1.79
C ALA A 36 3.59 -0.94 1.92
N ARG A 37 2.94 -0.85 3.08
CA ARG A 37 1.58 -1.42 3.28
C ARG A 37 0.54 -0.76 2.38
N ILE A 38 0.60 0.57 2.21
CA ILE A 38 -0.32 1.28 1.30
C ILE A 38 -0.18 0.76 -0.14
N VAL A 39 1.06 0.65 -0.64
CA VAL A 39 1.34 0.17 -2.01
C VAL A 39 0.87 -1.27 -2.18
N LEU A 40 1.16 -2.15 -1.23
CA LEU A 40 0.72 -3.56 -1.27
C LEU A 40 -0.80 -3.68 -1.34
N LEU A 41 -1.54 -3.01 -0.45
CA LEU A 41 -2.99 -3.07 -0.43
C LEU A 41 -3.61 -2.44 -1.69
N THR A 42 -2.99 -1.37 -2.22
CA THR A 42 -3.43 -0.76 -3.48
C THR A 42 -3.22 -1.71 -4.66
N ALA A 43 -2.08 -2.43 -4.70
CA ALA A 43 -1.81 -3.47 -5.70
C ALA A 43 -2.77 -4.67 -5.60
N GLU A 44 -3.40 -4.90 -4.45
CA GLU A 44 -4.48 -5.87 -4.28
C GLU A 44 -5.85 -5.35 -4.79
N GLY A 45 -5.92 -4.10 -5.26
CA GLY A 45 -7.13 -3.48 -5.78
C GLY A 45 -8.05 -2.90 -4.70
N LEU A 46 -7.55 -2.72 -3.48
CA LEU A 46 -8.32 -2.12 -2.39
C LEU A 46 -8.51 -0.61 -2.62
N SER A 47 -9.68 -0.12 -2.25
CA SER A 47 -10.00 1.31 -2.37
C SER A 47 -9.32 2.13 -1.26
N PRO A 48 -8.97 3.41 -1.50
CA PRO A 48 -8.32 4.26 -0.49
C PRO A 48 -9.11 4.41 0.81
N SER A 49 -10.44 4.29 0.78
CA SER A 49 -11.26 4.29 1.99
C SER A 49 -10.97 3.06 2.86
N VAL A 50 -10.99 1.85 2.27
CA VAL A 50 -10.72 0.59 2.99
C VAL A 50 -9.28 0.55 3.52
N ILE A 51 -8.32 1.00 2.71
CA ILE A 51 -6.91 1.10 3.13
C ILE A 51 -6.77 2.06 4.31
N GLY A 52 -7.49 3.18 4.29
CA GLY A 52 -7.48 4.17 5.36
C GLY A 52 -8.02 3.64 6.67
N GLU A 53 -9.11 2.87 6.62
CA GLU A 53 -9.68 2.20 7.79
C GLU A 53 -8.73 1.13 8.36
N GLN A 54 -8.07 0.33 7.50
CA GLN A 54 -7.15 -0.72 7.96
C GLN A 54 -5.84 -0.17 8.55
N LEU A 55 -5.28 0.89 7.97
CA LEU A 55 -3.98 1.43 8.36
C LEU A 55 -4.06 2.67 9.25
N GLY A 56 -5.25 3.21 9.49
CA GLY A 56 -5.45 4.45 10.25
C GLY A 56 -4.85 5.68 9.58
N VAL A 57 -4.83 5.71 8.25
CA VAL A 57 -4.23 6.80 7.46
C VAL A 57 -5.26 7.52 6.61
N SER A 58 -5.10 8.83 6.45
CA SER A 58 -6.01 9.64 5.64
C SER A 58 -5.89 9.33 4.15
N GLN A 59 -7.01 9.41 3.41
CA GLN A 59 -7.04 9.21 1.96
C GLN A 59 -6.02 10.06 1.16
N PRO A 60 -5.72 11.33 1.51
CA PRO A 60 -4.68 12.10 0.84
C PRO A 60 -3.30 11.46 0.96
N THR A 61 -2.98 10.88 2.13
CA THR A 61 -1.73 10.14 2.35
C THR A 61 -1.67 8.94 1.42
N ILE A 62 -2.77 8.19 1.30
CA ILE A 62 -2.84 7.01 0.43
C ILE A 62 -2.64 7.39 -1.04
N ARG A 63 -3.35 8.43 -1.51
CA ARG A 63 -3.25 8.93 -2.89
C ARG A 63 -1.85 9.43 -3.27
N LYS A 64 -1.01 9.75 -2.30
CA LYS A 64 0.38 10.15 -2.50
C LYS A 64 1.32 8.97 -2.77
N TRP A 65 0.96 7.77 -2.31
CA TRP A 65 1.82 6.57 -2.37
C TRP A 65 1.31 5.46 -3.27
N ARG A 66 0.06 5.54 -3.73
CA ARG A 66 -0.39 4.76 -4.89
C ARG A 66 0.42 5.12 -6.14
#